data_AF-A0A7V3W3X1-F1
#
_entry.id   AF-A0A7V3W3X1-F1
#
_cell.length_a   1.000
_cell.length_b   1.000
_cell.length_c   1.000
_cell.angle_alpha   90.00
_cell.angle_beta   90.00
_cell.angle_gamma   90.00
#
_symmetry.space_group_name_H-M   'P 1'
#
loop_
_entity.id
_entity.type
_entity.pdbx_description
1 polymer ?
#
loop_
_entity_poly.entity_id
_entity_poly.type
_entity_poly.pdbx_seq_one_letter_code
_entity_poly.pdbx_strand_id
1 'polypeptide(L)'
;MRVIDFHRLGSERTTASGITIGAFDGVHLGHRRIFQTLTSLSAENKLKPAAITFQPLPREVFGETQKKIAILSFEERKRRIAGCGIELLV
;
A
#
# COMPACT_ATOMS: atom_id res chain seq x y z
N MET A 1 -9.90 -6.09 -0.65
CA MET A 1 -8.91 -5.23 -1.32
C MET A 1 -8.49 -5.89 -2.62
N ARG A 2 -8.59 -5.18 -3.74
CA ARG A 2 -8.06 -5.60 -5.05
C ARG A 2 -6.56 -5.33 -5.08
N VAL A 3 -5.80 -6.20 -5.74
CA VAL A 3 -4.34 -6.06 -5.92
C VAL A 3 -4.05 -6.02 -7.42
N ILE A 4 -3.29 -5.03 -7.87
CA ILE A 4 -2.92 -4.86 -9.29
C ILE A 4 -1.40 -4.72 -9.37
N ASP A 5 -0.76 -5.52 -10.21
CA ASP A 5 0.65 -5.30 -10.53
C ASP A 5 0.82 -3.97 -11.27
N PHE A 6 1.82 -3.16 -10.89
CA PHE A 6 2.08 -1.84 -11.49
C PHE A 6 2.16 -1.90 -13.03
N HIS A 7 2.74 -2.95 -13.61
CA HIS A 7 2.87 -3.12 -15.06
C HIS A 7 1.52 -3.37 -15.77
N ARG A 8 0.46 -3.68 -15.03
CA ARG A 8 -0.90 -3.92 -15.55
C ARG A 8 -1.85 -2.75 -15.36
N LEU A 9 -1.42 -1.70 -14.64
CA LEU A 9 -2.29 -0.58 -14.25
C LEU A 9 -2.97 0.13 -15.44
N GLY A 10 -2.26 0.27 -16.57
CA GLY A 10 -2.78 0.91 -17.78
C GLY A 10 -3.75 0.08 -18.61
N SER A 11 -3.82 -1.24 -18.37
CA SER A 11 -4.75 -2.15 -19.05
C SER A 11 -6.10 -2.27 -18.36
N GLU A 12 -6.23 -1.72 -17.14
CA GLU A 12 -7.42 -1.83 -16.32
C GLU A 12 -8.03 -0.45 -16.09
N ARG A 13 -9.34 -0.28 -16.30
CA ARG A 13 -10.03 0.96 -15.90
C ARG A 13 -9.91 1.14 -14.39
N THR A 14 -9.15 2.14 -13.96
CA THR A 14 -9.12 2.58 -12.58
C THR A 14 -10.16 3.67 -12.36
N THR A 15 -10.76 3.69 -11.18
CA THR A 15 -11.65 4.77 -10.73
C THR A 15 -10.82 5.89 -10.12
N ALA A 16 -11.34 7.13 -10.09
CA ALA A 16 -10.69 8.23 -9.37
C ALA A 16 -10.36 7.79 -7.93
N SER A 17 -9.11 8.01 -7.50
CA SER A 17 -8.57 7.42 -6.28
C SER A 17 -7.78 8.45 -5.48
N GLY A 18 -7.89 8.38 -4.16
CA GLY A 18 -6.94 8.99 -3.24
C GLY A 18 -5.79 8.01 -3.05
N ILE A 19 -4.54 8.48 -3.14
CA ILE A 19 -3.38 7.59 -3.18
C ILE A 19 -2.41 7.92 -2.05
N THR A 20 -1.87 6.88 -1.42
CA THR A 20 -0.65 6.96 -0.61
C THR A 20 0.41 6.00 -1.16
N ILE A 21 1.68 6.31 -0.98
CA ILE A 21 2.80 5.52 -1.51
C ILE A 21 3.78 5.26 -0.38
N GLY A 22 4.22 4.01 -0.23
CA GLY A 22 5.19 3.67 0.80
C GLY A 22 5.52 2.18 0.91
N ALA A 23 6.63 1.89 1.58
CA ALA A 23 7.02 0.52 1.90
C ALA A 23 6.01 -0.17 2.81
N PHE A 24 5.38 0.55 3.74
CA PHE A 24 4.38 0.04 4.67
C PHE A 24 4.80 -1.23 5.44
N ASP A 25 6.10 -1.50 5.53
CA ASP A 25 6.64 -2.66 6.24
C ASP A 25 6.34 -2.53 7.75
N GLY A 26 5.71 -3.55 8.33
CA GLY A 26 5.22 -3.53 9.71
C GLY A 26 3.80 -2.97 9.93
N VAL A 27 3.28 -2.10 9.02
CA VAL A 27 1.97 -1.43 9.17
C VAL A 27 1.76 -0.87 10.60
N HIS A 28 2.79 -0.17 11.09
CA HIS A 28 2.81 0.42 12.44
C HIS A 28 1.83 1.61 12.57
N LEU A 29 1.75 2.21 13.76
CA LEU A 29 0.81 3.29 14.07
C LEU A 29 0.88 4.47 13.10
N GLY A 30 2.08 4.89 12.70
CA GLY A 30 2.25 5.93 11.66
C GLY A 30 1.59 5.58 10.32
N HIS A 31 1.81 4.37 9.78
CA HIS A 31 1.15 3.92 8.55
C HIS A 31 -0.38 3.85 8.72
N ARG A 32 -0.86 3.36 9.86
CA ARG A 32 -2.31 3.32 10.15
C ARG A 32 -2.91 4.72 10.16
N ARG A 33 -2.21 5.72 10.70
CA ARG A 33 -2.67 7.11 10.67
C ARG A 33 -2.76 7.65 9.24
N ILE A 34 -1.77 7.34 8.38
CA ILE A 34 -1.81 7.70 6.95
C ILE A 34 -3.03 7.06 6.27
N PHE A 35 -3.26 5.77 6.48
CA PHE A 35 -4.40 5.07 5.89
C PHE A 35 -5.74 5.62 6.39
N GLN A 36 -5.87 5.89 7.69
CA GLN A 36 -7.07 6.52 8.25
C GLN A 36 -7.35 7.87 7.60
N THR A 37 -6.36 8.77 7.52
CA THR A 37 -6.51 10.07 6.86
C THR A 37 -6.90 9.90 5.40
N LEU A 38 -6.26 8.98 4.69
CA LEU A 38 -6.57 8.69 3.29
C LEU A 38 -8.01 8.19 3.14
N THR A 39 -8.47 7.26 3.97
CA THR A 39 -9.83 6.72 3.89
C THR A 39 -10.89 7.78 4.18
N SER A 40 -10.66 8.66 5.16
CA SER A 40 -11.57 9.78 5.47
C SER A 40 -11.67 10.75 4.29
N LEU A 41 -10.53 11.24 3.79
CA LEU A 41 -10.50 12.17 2.65
C LEU A 41 -11.08 11.53 1.38
N SER A 42 -10.81 10.24 1.15
CA SER A 42 -11.34 9.53 -0.01
C SER A 42 -12.87 9.42 0.05
N ALA A 43 -13.43 9.11 1.23
CA ALA A 43 -14.88 9.08 1.43
C ALA A 43 -15.52 10.46 1.18
N GLU A 44 -14.95 11.53 1.72
CA GLU A 44 -15.43 12.91 1.51
C GLU A 44 -15.42 13.32 0.03
N ASN A 45 -14.40 12.92 -0.71
CA ASN A 45 -14.18 13.32 -2.10
C ASN A 45 -14.72 12.30 -3.12
N LYS A 46 -15.43 11.25 -2.68
CA LYS A 46 -15.93 10.17 -3.54
C LYS A 46 -14.82 9.48 -4.36
N LEU A 47 -13.65 9.34 -3.76
CA LEU A 47 -12.49 8.65 -4.32
C LEU A 47 -12.37 7.25 -3.71
N LYS A 48 -11.72 6.33 -4.43
CA LYS A 48 -11.30 5.05 -3.84
C LYS A 48 -9.96 5.19 -3.11
N PRO A 49 -9.83 4.72 -1.86
CA PRO A 49 -8.55 4.71 -1.16
C PRO A 49 -7.62 3.64 -1.73
N ALA A 50 -6.49 4.06 -2.29
CA ALA A 50 -5.48 3.19 -2.87
C ALA A 50 -4.11 3.39 -2.21
N ALA A 51 -3.38 2.29 -2.04
CA ALA A 51 -1.99 2.31 -1.61
C ALA A 51 -1.10 1.76 -2.72
N ILE A 52 0.03 2.41 -2.97
CA ILE A 52 1.12 1.87 -3.79
C ILE A 52 2.21 1.39 -2.85
N THR A 53 2.62 0.12 -3.00
CA THR A 53 3.68 -0.47 -2.19
C THR A 53 4.74 -1.16 -3.02
N PHE A 54 5.74 -1.73 -2.35
CA PHE A 54 6.92 -2.29 -3.00
C PHE A 54 7.12 -3.75 -2.57
N GLN A 55 7.29 -4.62 -3.55
CA GLN A 55 7.70 -6.01 -3.39
C GLN A 55 8.68 -6.37 -4.52
N PRO A 56 9.98 -6.61 -4.25
CA PRO A 56 10.65 -6.53 -2.94
C PRO A 56 10.72 -5.10 -2.37
N LEU A 57 11.08 -4.94 -1.09
CA LEU A 57 11.24 -3.60 -0.50
C LEU A 57 12.38 -2.84 -1.19
N PRO A 58 12.33 -1.49 -1.31
CA PRO A 58 13.37 -0.73 -2.02
C PRO A 58 14.78 -1.00 -1.50
N ARG A 59 14.93 -1.10 -0.17
CA ARG A 59 16.22 -1.42 0.48
C ARG A 59 16.80 -2.78 0.09
N GLU A 60 15.96 -3.75 -0.28
CA GLU A 60 16.41 -5.07 -0.76
C GLU A 60 16.98 -4.98 -2.18
N VAL A 61 16.49 -4.04 -3.00
CA VAL A 61 16.96 -3.81 -4.37
C VAL A 61 18.31 -3.07 -4.35
N PHE A 62 18.48 -2.09 -3.45
CA PHE A 62 19.70 -1.29 -3.38
C PHE A 62 20.86 -1.95 -2.63
N GLY A 63 20.72 -3.21 -2.20
CA GLY A 63 21.84 -4.00 -1.70
C GLY A 63 22.41 -3.56 -0.36
N GLU A 64 21.60 -2.97 0.54
CA GLU A 64 22.02 -2.75 1.93
C GLU A 64 22.30 -4.11 2.60
N THR A 65 23.59 -4.47 2.67
CA THR A 65 24.13 -5.79 3.03
C THR A 65 23.84 -6.25 4.47
N GLN A 66 23.28 -5.38 5.30
CA GLN A 66 22.66 -5.80 6.56
C GLN A 66 21.21 -6.18 6.27
N LYS A 67 20.97 -7.47 5.92
CA LYS A 67 19.65 -8.07 5.70
C LYS A 67 18.70 -7.80 6.87
N LYS A 68 18.07 -6.63 6.91
CA LYS A 68 16.92 -6.36 7.76
C LYS A 68 15.73 -7.06 7.13
N ILE A 69 15.46 -8.26 7.64
CA ILE A 69 14.30 -9.08 7.31
C ILE A 69 13.06 -8.18 7.35
N ALA A 70 12.20 -8.28 6.33
CA ALA A 70 10.93 -7.58 6.33
C ALA A 70 10.18 -7.85 7.64
N ILE A 71 9.62 -6.81 8.25
CA ILE A 71 8.89 -6.94 9.52
C ILE A 71 7.68 -7.87 9.33
N LEU A 72 7.06 -7.80 8.14
CA LEU A 72 5.94 -8.65 7.76
C LEU A 72 6.23 -9.33 6.42
N SER A 73 5.70 -10.54 6.25
CA SER A 73 5.56 -11.12 4.91
C SER A 73 4.68 -10.23 4.04
N PHE A 74 4.84 -10.32 2.71
CA PHE A 74 3.99 -9.55 1.80
C PHE A 74 2.50 -9.83 2.01
N GLU A 75 2.12 -11.09 2.25
CA GLU A 75 0.74 -11.47 2.55
C GLU A 75 0.19 -10.84 3.84
N GLU A 76 0.98 -10.81 4.90
CA GLU A 76 0.58 -10.17 6.17
C GLU A 76 0.47 -8.65 6.01
N ARG A 77 1.41 -8.03 5.29
CA ARG A 77 1.36 -6.61 4.94
C ARG A 77 0.08 -6.28 4.16
N LYS A 78 -0.27 -7.07 3.12
CA LYS A 78 -1.53 -6.92 2.38
C LYS A 78 -2.75 -7.01 3.29
N ARG A 79 -2.81 -8.02 4.17
CA ARG A 79 -3.93 -8.19 5.11
C ARG A 79 -4.09 -7.00 6.04
N ARG A 80 -2.98 -6.48 6.60
CA ARG A 80 -3.02 -5.33 7.51
C ARG A 80 -3.40 -4.03 6.79
N ILE A 81 -2.91 -3.83 5.57
CA ILE A 81 -3.30 -2.69 4.73
C ILE A 81 -4.80 -2.75 4.42
N ALA A 82 -5.31 -3.92 4.00
CA ALA A 82 -6.74 -4.13 3.77
C ALA A 82 -7.57 -3.87 5.04
N GLY A 83 -7.09 -4.31 6.20
CA GLY A 83 -7.73 -4.05 7.50
C GLY A 83 -7.78 -2.57 7.90
N CYS A 84 -7.02 -1.70 7.22
CA CYS A 84 -7.08 -0.25 7.42
C CYS A 84 -8.05 0.46 6.45
N GLY A 85 -8.85 -0.29 5.68
CA GLY A 85 -9.85 0.28 4.76
C GLY A 85 -9.32 0.63 3.37
N ILE A 86 -8.10 0.20 3.01
CA ILE A 86 -7.59 0.34 1.65
C ILE A 86 -8.30 -0.65 0.73
N GLU A 87 -8.82 -0.13 -0.38
CA GLU A 87 -9.61 -0.91 -1.34
C GLU A 87 -8.78 -1.42 -2.51
N LEU A 88 -7.74 -0.68 -2.90
CA LEU A 88 -6.83 -1.01 -3.98
C LEU A 88 -5.39 -0.97 -3.49
N LEU A 89 -4.65 -2.06 -3.72
CA LEU A 89 -3.20 -2.09 -3.58
C LEU A 89 -2.57 -2.21 -4.97
N VAL A 90 -1.59 -1.36 -5.23
CA VAL A 90 -0.72 -1.42 -6.39
C VAL A 90 0.67 -1.84 -5.93
#